data_AF-A0AAU8K411-F1
#
_entry.id   AF-A0AAU8K411-F1
#
_cell.length_a   1.000
_cell.length_b   1.000
_cell.length_c   1.000
_cell.angle_alpha   90.00
_cell.angle_beta   90.00
_cell.angle_gamma   90.00
#
_symmetry.space_group_name_H-M   'P 1'
#
loop_
_entity.id
_entity.type
_entity.pdbx_description
1 polymer ?
#
loop_
_entity_poly.entity_id
_entity_poly.type
_entity_poly.pdbx_seq_one_letter_code
_entity_poly.pdbx_strand_id
1 'polypeptide(L)'
;MDEALAASDPHPHPRPDPSRTALLAEVRADRTGPAAALLLRLARSPGHPLRRPALALLEDLTLTERWPEAVAAARDRLTDPDPEVRRQAAQTARSAGRGVLPGAVLDGVTDPAARTLLAEALHPADLAGRRDDPLASVRFLAHLAALQAADPAARPELDAALLADVQEASRHLTRTGRRWGWTLYGLRREQHTYALAARLLADPATREVGADLTRAACHGWRAAPVALMPLLLRHAGPRPGPRIAAALRTASISRAAMDVHGGAAAAVAFTPYERGRPAACAPVPRYDRDGAAALLAAKPVGVARLAHAPAVFGALLDAGPLTFRQAAQLHNLAFLRPGRMQALCAPLWLRHAGPAALPRLLALLTPHLDEYGIGGDYLAALGRIGPSARPALPAVEAVIDRRTRIPVNDSTRDAETELDERLLAAAQDARRAILGPPSPAPQPLP
;
A
#
# COMPACT_ATOMS: atom_id res chain seq x y z
N MET A 1 -30.52 -13.52 -18.95
CA MET A 1 -29.34 -12.91 -19.61
C MET A 1 -29.62 -11.48 -20.04
N ASP A 2 -30.69 -11.21 -20.78
CA ASP A 2 -31.04 -9.84 -21.21
C ASP A 2 -31.22 -8.87 -20.02
N GLU A 3 -31.80 -9.35 -18.91
CA GLU A 3 -31.90 -8.59 -17.65
C GLU A 3 -30.51 -8.29 -17.04
N ALA A 4 -29.59 -9.27 -17.03
CA ALA A 4 -28.21 -9.07 -16.57
C ALA A 4 -27.42 -8.09 -17.47
N LEU A 5 -27.71 -8.08 -18.78
CA LEU A 5 -27.12 -7.17 -19.75
C LEU A 5 -27.70 -5.76 -19.62
N ALA A 6 -29.00 -5.62 -19.35
CA ALA A 6 -29.65 -4.34 -19.07
C ALA A 6 -29.14 -3.72 -17.75
N ALA A 7 -28.87 -4.54 -16.73
CA ALA A 7 -28.29 -4.10 -15.47
C ALA A 7 -26.79 -3.71 -15.55
N SER A 8 -26.16 -3.93 -16.70
CA SER A 8 -24.74 -3.64 -16.93
C SER A 8 -24.47 -2.26 -17.54
N ASP A 9 -25.50 -1.40 -17.62
CA ASP A 9 -25.34 -0.01 -18.05
C ASP A 9 -24.47 0.76 -17.02
N PRO A 10 -23.45 1.55 -17.44
CA PRO A 10 -22.36 1.99 -16.57
C PRO A 10 -22.72 3.23 -15.74
N HIS A 11 -23.86 3.19 -15.05
CA HIS A 11 -24.17 4.15 -14.00
C HIS A 11 -23.40 3.80 -12.70
N PRO A 12 -22.91 4.81 -11.96
CA PRO A 12 -22.08 4.59 -10.79
C PRO A 12 -22.92 4.04 -9.63
N HIS A 13 -22.82 2.71 -9.45
CA HIS A 13 -23.24 1.93 -8.29
C HIS A 13 -24.75 1.76 -8.03
N PRO A 14 -25.45 0.86 -8.75
CA PRO A 14 -26.51 0.07 -8.14
C PRO A 14 -25.90 -1.10 -7.35
N ARG A 15 -26.65 -1.63 -6.38
CA ARG A 15 -26.34 -2.90 -5.69
C ARG A 15 -26.06 -3.99 -6.74
N PRO A 16 -25.19 -4.98 -6.45
CA PRO A 16 -24.90 -6.05 -7.39
C PRO A 16 -26.21 -6.76 -7.77
N ASP A 17 -26.56 -6.67 -9.04
CA ASP A 17 -27.74 -7.34 -9.58
C ASP A 17 -27.55 -8.87 -9.44
N PRO A 18 -28.49 -9.59 -8.82
CA PRO A 18 -28.42 -11.05 -8.68
C PRO A 18 -28.23 -11.77 -10.02
N SER A 19 -28.86 -11.30 -11.10
CA SER A 19 -28.78 -11.86 -12.45
C SER A 19 -27.39 -11.66 -13.05
N ARG A 20 -26.75 -10.49 -12.82
CA ARG A 20 -25.35 -10.27 -13.21
C ARG A 20 -24.42 -11.21 -12.44
N THR A 21 -24.64 -11.35 -11.14
CA THR A 21 -23.82 -12.19 -10.28
C THR A 21 -23.91 -13.67 -10.68
N ALA A 22 -25.12 -14.16 -10.97
CA ALA A 22 -25.36 -15.52 -11.43
C ALA A 22 -24.67 -15.79 -12.77
N LEU A 23 -24.79 -14.88 -13.74
CA LEU A 23 -24.14 -15.03 -15.05
C LEU A 23 -22.60 -15.05 -14.93
N LEU A 24 -22.01 -14.17 -14.11
CA LEU A 24 -20.57 -14.18 -13.86
C LEU A 24 -20.11 -15.48 -13.19
N ALA A 25 -20.91 -16.02 -12.26
CA ALA A 25 -20.61 -17.30 -11.62
C ALA A 25 -20.69 -18.47 -12.61
N GLU A 26 -21.70 -18.49 -13.47
CA GLU A 26 -21.87 -19.50 -14.52
C GLU A 26 -20.68 -19.51 -15.49
N VAL A 27 -20.29 -18.34 -16.00
CA VAL A 27 -19.14 -18.24 -16.94
C VAL A 27 -17.81 -18.55 -16.27
N ARG A 28 -17.65 -18.26 -14.98
CA ARG A 28 -16.48 -18.69 -14.21
C ARG A 28 -16.43 -20.20 -14.02
N ALA A 29 -17.58 -20.85 -13.86
CA ALA A 29 -17.66 -22.30 -13.73
C ALA A 29 -17.37 -23.01 -15.06
N ASP A 30 -17.81 -22.44 -16.18
CA ASP A 30 -17.55 -22.98 -17.52
C ASP A 30 -17.33 -21.86 -18.56
N ARG A 31 -16.06 -21.56 -18.84
CA ARG A 31 -15.65 -20.55 -19.84
C ARG A 31 -15.82 -21.01 -21.29
N THR A 32 -16.11 -22.29 -21.50
CA THR A 32 -16.41 -22.86 -22.81
C THR A 32 -17.90 -23.09 -23.02
N GLY A 33 -18.69 -22.87 -21.97
CA GLY A 33 -20.11 -23.15 -21.92
C GLY A 33 -20.98 -22.19 -22.74
N PRO A 34 -22.29 -22.47 -22.81
CA PRO A 34 -23.22 -21.72 -23.63
C PRO A 34 -23.30 -20.24 -23.26
N ALA A 35 -23.26 -19.89 -21.96
CA ALA A 35 -23.26 -18.50 -21.51
C ALA A 35 -22.01 -17.74 -21.99
N ALA A 36 -20.83 -18.36 -21.91
CA ALA A 36 -19.58 -17.77 -22.36
C ALA A 36 -19.58 -17.56 -23.89
N ALA A 37 -20.00 -18.59 -24.64
CA ALA A 37 -20.14 -18.53 -26.09
C ALA A 37 -21.11 -17.43 -26.53
N LEU A 38 -22.22 -17.27 -25.79
CA LEU A 38 -23.23 -16.24 -26.06
C LEU A 38 -22.71 -14.84 -25.79
N LEU A 39 -22.00 -14.60 -24.67
CA LEU A 39 -21.36 -13.31 -24.39
C LEU A 39 -20.34 -12.93 -25.47
N LEU A 40 -19.47 -13.86 -25.87
CA LEU A 40 -18.49 -13.64 -26.94
C LEU A 40 -19.19 -13.33 -28.28
N ARG A 41 -20.28 -14.03 -28.59
CA ARG A 41 -21.08 -13.78 -29.80
C ARG A 41 -21.72 -12.39 -29.78
N LEU A 42 -22.30 -11.98 -28.65
CA LEU A 42 -22.91 -10.66 -28.49
C LEU A 42 -21.88 -9.54 -28.63
N ALA A 43 -20.70 -9.70 -28.03
CA ALA A 43 -19.59 -8.75 -28.17
C ALA A 43 -19.09 -8.62 -29.62
N ARG A 44 -19.09 -9.72 -30.38
CA ARG A 44 -18.65 -9.77 -31.79
C ARG A 44 -19.74 -9.41 -32.81
N SER A 45 -20.99 -9.25 -32.41
CA SER A 45 -22.10 -8.97 -33.34
C SER A 45 -22.10 -7.50 -33.77
N PRO A 46 -21.87 -7.17 -35.06
CA PRO A 46 -21.90 -5.79 -35.53
C PRO A 46 -23.27 -5.17 -35.32
N GLY A 47 -23.33 -3.93 -34.81
CA GLY A 47 -24.60 -3.19 -34.63
C GLY A 47 -25.51 -3.70 -33.51
N HIS A 48 -25.20 -4.81 -32.84
CA HIS A 48 -26.06 -5.36 -31.78
C HIS A 48 -26.06 -4.46 -30.54
N PRO A 49 -27.22 -4.06 -29.97
CA PRO A 49 -27.26 -3.09 -28.86
C PRO A 49 -26.56 -3.60 -27.59
N LEU A 50 -26.57 -4.91 -27.36
CA LEU A 50 -25.95 -5.53 -26.17
C LEU A 50 -24.42 -5.70 -26.26
N ARG A 51 -23.76 -5.23 -27.32
CA ARG A 51 -22.31 -5.41 -27.49
C ARG A 51 -21.48 -4.72 -26.40
N ARG A 52 -21.86 -3.51 -25.98
CA ARG A 52 -21.21 -2.79 -24.87
C ARG A 52 -21.42 -3.50 -23.52
N PRO A 53 -22.66 -3.83 -23.09
CA PRO A 53 -22.88 -4.64 -21.89
C PRO A 53 -22.13 -5.97 -21.88
N ALA A 54 -22.08 -6.66 -23.03
CA ALA A 54 -21.32 -7.91 -23.15
C ALA A 54 -19.81 -7.69 -22.90
N LEU A 55 -19.21 -6.65 -23.50
CA LEU A 55 -17.81 -6.30 -23.26
C LEU A 55 -17.54 -5.91 -21.79
N ALA A 56 -18.49 -5.23 -21.13
CA ALA A 56 -18.37 -4.89 -19.71
C ALA A 56 -18.41 -6.13 -18.80
N LEU A 57 -19.22 -7.15 -19.12
CA LEU A 57 -19.18 -8.43 -18.41
C LEU A 57 -17.89 -9.21 -18.68
N LEU A 58 -17.40 -9.17 -19.93
CA LEU A 58 -16.11 -9.78 -20.28
C LEU A 58 -14.95 -9.10 -19.53
N GLU A 59 -15.01 -7.79 -19.30
CA GLU A 59 -14.03 -7.06 -18.48
C GLU A 59 -13.99 -7.59 -17.03
N ASP A 60 -15.15 -7.74 -16.38
CA ASP A 60 -15.22 -8.28 -15.01
C ASP A 60 -14.63 -9.70 -14.90
N LEU A 61 -14.78 -10.49 -15.95
CA LEU A 61 -14.27 -11.86 -16.02
C LEU A 61 -12.76 -11.90 -16.27
N THR A 62 -12.22 -10.97 -17.06
CA THR A 62 -10.77 -10.87 -17.32
C THR A 62 -10.00 -10.33 -16.12
N LEU A 63 -10.63 -9.54 -15.24
CA LEU A 63 -10.02 -9.08 -13.99
C LEU A 63 -9.65 -10.24 -13.04
N THR A 64 -10.43 -11.32 -13.04
CA THR A 64 -10.18 -12.47 -12.15
C THR A 64 -9.17 -13.46 -12.71
N GLU A 65 -9.19 -13.67 -14.03
CA GLU A 65 -8.30 -14.63 -14.69
C GLU A 65 -8.23 -14.30 -16.19
N ARG A 66 -7.04 -14.42 -16.77
CA ARG A 66 -6.80 -14.13 -18.20
C ARG A 66 -7.73 -14.95 -19.08
N TRP A 67 -8.30 -14.30 -20.10
CA TRP A 67 -9.22 -14.95 -21.04
C TRP A 67 -8.95 -14.47 -22.47
N PRO A 68 -8.12 -15.20 -23.26
CA PRO A 68 -7.71 -14.78 -24.59
C PRO A 68 -8.86 -14.51 -25.57
N GLU A 69 -9.93 -15.30 -25.52
CA GLU A 69 -11.10 -15.17 -26.39
C GLU A 69 -11.85 -13.86 -26.16
N ALA A 70 -11.93 -13.42 -24.90
CA ALA A 70 -12.51 -12.12 -24.54
C ALA A 70 -11.66 -10.96 -25.08
N VAL A 71 -10.32 -11.09 -25.03
CA VAL A 71 -9.41 -10.09 -25.60
C VAL A 71 -9.50 -10.05 -27.12
N ALA A 72 -9.64 -11.21 -27.77
CA ALA A 72 -9.88 -11.28 -29.21
C ALA A 72 -11.20 -10.59 -29.58
N ALA A 73 -12.30 -10.87 -28.86
CA ALA A 73 -13.59 -10.21 -29.07
C ALA A 73 -13.51 -8.69 -28.86
N ALA A 74 -12.78 -8.22 -27.85
CA ALA A 74 -12.52 -6.80 -27.62
C ALA A 74 -11.71 -6.18 -28.76
N ARG A 75 -10.64 -6.85 -29.22
CA ARG A 75 -9.82 -6.39 -30.34
C ARG A 75 -10.65 -6.15 -31.62
N ASP A 76 -11.57 -7.07 -31.91
CA ASP A 76 -12.47 -6.97 -33.07
C ASP A 76 -13.43 -5.77 -33.01
N ARG A 77 -13.53 -5.09 -31.86
CA ARG A 77 -14.40 -3.93 -31.59
C ARG A 77 -13.65 -2.61 -31.40
N LEU A 78 -12.33 -2.58 -31.57
CA LEU A 78 -11.54 -1.34 -31.47
C LEU A 78 -11.83 -0.33 -32.58
N THR A 79 -12.46 -0.76 -33.67
CA THR A 79 -12.90 0.06 -34.80
C THR A 79 -14.43 0.12 -34.93
N ASP A 80 -15.18 -0.27 -33.89
CA ASP A 80 -16.64 -0.17 -33.89
C ASP A 80 -17.09 1.28 -34.18
N PRO A 81 -18.16 1.52 -34.97
CA PRO A 81 -18.63 2.87 -35.25
C PRO A 81 -19.02 3.64 -33.96
N ASP A 82 -19.48 2.93 -32.92
CA ASP A 82 -19.86 3.53 -31.65
C ASP A 82 -18.62 3.81 -30.76
N PRO A 83 -18.32 5.08 -30.41
CA PRO A 83 -17.19 5.44 -29.55
C PRO A 83 -17.22 4.76 -28.18
N GLU A 84 -18.41 4.55 -27.60
CA GLU A 84 -18.53 3.93 -26.29
C GLU A 84 -18.18 2.44 -26.33
N VAL A 85 -18.48 1.77 -27.44
CA VAL A 85 -18.07 0.38 -27.68
C VAL A 85 -16.57 0.27 -27.86
N ARG A 86 -15.94 1.20 -28.61
CA ARG A 86 -14.47 1.24 -28.75
C ARG A 86 -13.76 1.43 -27.41
N ARG A 87 -14.26 2.34 -26.57
CA ARG A 87 -13.72 2.60 -25.22
C ARG A 87 -13.88 1.39 -24.32
N GLN A 88 -15.06 0.76 -24.31
CA GLN A 88 -15.29 -0.44 -23.52
C GLN A 88 -14.42 -1.61 -24.00
N ALA A 89 -14.23 -1.77 -25.31
CA ALA A 89 -13.33 -2.77 -25.88
C ALA A 89 -11.86 -2.53 -25.46
N ALA A 90 -11.37 -1.29 -25.55
CA ALA A 90 -10.04 -0.93 -25.06
C ALA A 90 -9.89 -1.17 -23.55
N GLN A 91 -10.93 -0.89 -22.79
CA GLN A 91 -10.99 -1.13 -21.35
C GLN A 91 -10.92 -2.64 -21.02
N THR A 92 -11.70 -3.48 -21.70
CA THR A 92 -11.65 -4.95 -21.56
C THR A 92 -10.26 -5.50 -21.88
N ALA A 93 -9.63 -5.00 -22.95
CA ALA A 93 -8.27 -5.40 -23.32
C ALA A 93 -7.23 -4.96 -22.27
N ARG A 94 -7.37 -3.75 -21.71
CA ARG A 94 -6.54 -3.26 -20.60
C ARG A 94 -6.65 -4.14 -19.36
N SER A 95 -7.86 -4.57 -19.01
CA SER A 95 -8.12 -5.42 -17.83
C SER A 95 -7.51 -6.82 -17.95
N ALA A 96 -7.23 -7.31 -19.17
CA ALA A 96 -6.53 -8.57 -19.38
C ALA A 96 -5.01 -8.51 -19.04
N GLY A 97 -4.47 -7.31 -18.84
CA GLY A 97 -3.09 -7.08 -18.41
C GLY A 97 -2.13 -6.70 -19.54
N ARG A 98 -0.88 -6.42 -19.16
CA ARG A 98 0.16 -5.92 -20.07
C ARG A 98 0.67 -7.00 -21.02
N GLY A 99 0.94 -6.61 -22.27
CA GLY A 99 1.60 -7.45 -23.27
C GLY A 99 0.70 -8.49 -23.94
N VAL A 100 -0.62 -8.41 -23.74
CA VAL A 100 -1.58 -9.30 -24.42
C VAL A 100 -1.87 -8.83 -25.84
N LEU A 101 -1.73 -7.52 -26.10
CA LEU A 101 -1.91 -6.93 -27.42
C LEU A 101 -0.57 -6.60 -28.09
N PRO A 102 -0.46 -6.79 -29.41
CA PRO A 102 0.71 -6.34 -30.16
C PRO A 102 0.75 -4.81 -30.22
N GLY A 103 1.96 -4.22 -30.24
CA GLY A 103 2.14 -2.77 -30.33
C GLY A 103 1.46 -2.12 -31.54
N ALA A 104 1.29 -2.84 -32.65
CA ALA A 104 0.60 -2.37 -33.86
C ALA A 104 -0.90 -2.10 -33.67
N VAL A 105 -1.50 -2.56 -32.55
CA VAL A 105 -2.94 -2.36 -32.27
C VAL A 105 -3.34 -0.88 -32.23
N LEU A 106 -2.40 0.00 -31.89
CA LEU A 106 -2.67 1.43 -31.84
C LEU A 106 -2.87 2.02 -33.24
N ASP A 107 -2.25 1.49 -34.29
CA ASP A 107 -2.21 2.16 -35.61
C ASP A 107 -3.59 2.31 -36.27
N GLY A 108 -4.57 1.48 -35.88
CA GLY A 108 -5.96 1.55 -36.36
C GLY A 108 -6.95 2.31 -35.46
N VAL A 109 -6.51 2.83 -34.30
CA VAL A 109 -7.42 3.41 -33.29
C VAL A 109 -7.31 4.93 -33.23
N THR A 110 -8.37 5.60 -33.68
CA THR A 110 -8.46 7.07 -33.76
C THR A 110 -9.12 7.73 -32.54
N ASP A 111 -9.94 7.01 -31.76
CA ASP A 111 -10.56 7.55 -30.54
C ASP A 111 -9.48 7.77 -29.45
N PRO A 112 -9.26 9.02 -28.98
CA PRO A 112 -8.17 9.32 -28.04
C PRO A 112 -8.25 8.57 -26.70
N ALA A 113 -9.47 8.34 -26.19
CA ALA A 113 -9.67 7.64 -24.94
C ALA A 113 -9.35 6.15 -25.08
N ALA A 114 -9.89 5.49 -26.13
CA ALA A 114 -9.57 4.10 -26.45
C ALA A 114 -8.08 3.92 -26.73
N ARG A 115 -7.45 4.83 -27.49
CA ARG A 115 -6.01 4.80 -27.78
C ARG A 115 -5.17 4.90 -26.50
N THR A 116 -5.53 5.80 -25.58
CA THR A 116 -4.86 5.93 -24.28
C THR A 116 -5.00 4.66 -23.43
N LEU A 117 -6.21 4.09 -23.36
CA LEU A 117 -6.46 2.84 -22.62
C LEU A 117 -5.66 1.65 -23.17
N LEU A 118 -5.56 1.54 -24.51
CA LEU A 118 -4.74 0.52 -25.16
C LEU A 118 -3.25 0.72 -24.89
N ALA A 119 -2.76 1.97 -24.93
CA ALA A 119 -1.37 2.27 -24.59
C ALA A 119 -1.02 1.82 -23.16
N GLU A 120 -1.94 1.91 -22.20
CA GLU A 120 -1.74 1.37 -20.84
C GLU A 120 -1.63 -0.16 -20.78
N ALA A 121 -2.20 -0.86 -21.77
CA ALA A 121 -2.22 -2.31 -21.89
C ALA A 121 -1.01 -2.88 -22.65
N LEU A 122 -0.23 -2.04 -23.33
CA LEU A 122 0.93 -2.49 -24.08
C LEU A 122 2.06 -2.96 -23.16
N HIS A 123 2.92 -3.83 -23.71
CA HIS A 123 4.19 -4.15 -23.07
C HIS A 123 5.07 -2.88 -23.03
N PRO A 124 5.85 -2.63 -21.95
CA PRO A 124 6.68 -1.43 -21.84
C PRO A 124 7.65 -1.22 -23.01
N ALA A 125 8.19 -2.29 -23.59
CA ALA A 125 9.08 -2.20 -24.76
C ALA A 125 8.36 -1.67 -26.01
N ASP A 126 7.16 -2.18 -26.30
CA ASP A 126 6.36 -1.72 -27.44
C ASP A 126 5.89 -0.28 -27.25
N LEU A 127 5.50 0.06 -26.01
CA LEU A 127 5.05 1.40 -25.64
C LEU A 127 6.19 2.42 -25.74
N ALA A 128 7.41 2.08 -25.34
CA ALA A 128 8.58 2.97 -25.44
C ALA A 128 8.91 3.37 -26.90
N GLY A 129 8.49 2.57 -27.88
CA GLY A 129 8.59 2.91 -29.31
C GLY A 129 7.58 3.94 -29.80
N ARG A 130 6.61 4.36 -28.98
CA ARG A 130 5.51 5.28 -29.36
C ARG A 130 5.71 6.72 -28.87
N ARG A 131 6.97 7.18 -28.81
CA ARG A 131 7.32 8.55 -28.36
C ARG A 131 6.85 9.65 -29.32
N ASP A 132 6.63 9.33 -30.59
CA ASP A 132 6.13 10.26 -31.62
C ASP A 132 4.62 10.12 -31.87
N ASP A 133 3.88 9.46 -30.96
CA ASP A 133 2.43 9.31 -31.10
C ASP A 133 1.73 10.68 -31.19
N PRO A 134 0.70 10.85 -32.04
CA PRO A 134 0.00 12.14 -32.13
C PRO A 134 -0.65 12.56 -30.79
N LEU A 135 -1.01 11.60 -29.93
CA LEU A 135 -1.68 11.87 -28.67
C LEU A 135 -0.68 12.02 -27.50
N ALA A 136 -0.71 13.17 -26.82
CA ALA A 136 0.20 13.46 -25.71
C ALA A 136 0.12 12.46 -24.55
N SER A 137 -1.06 11.88 -24.26
CA SER A 137 -1.18 10.84 -23.22
C SER A 137 -0.43 9.56 -23.59
N VAL A 138 -0.39 9.18 -24.87
CA VAL A 138 0.38 8.02 -25.35
C VAL A 138 1.87 8.34 -25.33
N ARG A 139 2.28 9.51 -25.83
CA ARG A 139 3.69 9.95 -25.73
C ARG A 139 4.17 10.00 -24.28
N PHE A 140 3.37 10.56 -23.37
CA PHE A 140 3.69 10.59 -21.95
C PHE A 140 3.90 9.18 -21.36
N LEU A 141 3.02 8.22 -21.69
CA LEU A 141 3.17 6.83 -21.28
C LEU A 141 4.41 6.16 -21.92
N ALA A 142 4.72 6.46 -23.19
CA ALA A 142 5.91 6.02 -23.89
C ALA A 142 7.19 6.57 -23.24
N HIS A 143 7.22 7.86 -22.91
CA HIS A 143 8.33 8.50 -22.19
C HIS A 143 8.52 7.91 -20.79
N LEU A 144 7.44 7.60 -20.07
CA LEU A 144 7.53 6.91 -18.77
C LEU A 144 8.11 5.50 -18.91
N ALA A 145 7.71 4.74 -19.93
CA ALA A 145 8.24 3.40 -20.18
C ALA A 145 9.72 3.45 -20.57
N ALA A 146 10.11 4.39 -21.44
CA ALA A 146 11.50 4.63 -21.81
C ALA A 146 12.33 5.05 -20.58
N LEU A 147 11.82 5.94 -19.73
CA LEU A 147 12.50 6.43 -18.53
C LEU A 147 12.85 5.29 -17.55
N GLN A 148 12.03 4.24 -17.47
CA GLN A 148 12.29 3.08 -16.61
C GLN A 148 13.51 2.27 -17.06
N ALA A 149 13.78 2.22 -18.36
CA ALA A 149 14.91 1.48 -18.94
C ALA A 149 16.12 2.38 -19.27
N ALA A 150 15.97 3.71 -19.18
CA ALA A 150 16.97 4.66 -19.63
C ALA A 150 18.20 4.74 -18.73
N ASP A 151 19.36 4.82 -19.39
CA ASP A 151 20.62 5.21 -18.78
C ASP A 151 20.52 6.61 -18.16
N PRO A 152 21.29 6.89 -17.08
CA PRO A 152 21.24 8.19 -16.40
C PRO A 152 21.41 9.41 -17.32
N ALA A 153 22.21 9.29 -18.38
CA ALA A 153 22.49 10.38 -19.32
C ALA A 153 21.25 10.80 -20.16
N ALA A 154 20.34 9.88 -20.48
CA ALA A 154 19.14 10.16 -21.29
C ALA A 154 17.94 10.67 -20.46
N ARG A 155 18.00 10.57 -19.12
CA ARG A 155 16.88 10.92 -18.24
C ARG A 155 16.46 12.40 -18.32
N PRO A 156 17.38 13.38 -18.36
CA PRO A 156 16.98 14.79 -18.42
C PRO A 156 16.12 15.13 -19.64
N GLU A 157 16.43 14.54 -20.80
CA GLU A 157 15.66 14.73 -22.03
C GLU A 157 14.25 14.11 -21.89
N LEU A 158 14.16 12.89 -21.36
CA LEU A 158 12.88 12.23 -21.10
C LEU A 158 12.03 12.98 -20.06
N ASP A 159 12.65 13.54 -19.02
CA ASP A 159 11.94 14.38 -18.04
C ASP A 159 11.40 15.67 -18.69
N ALA A 160 12.17 16.29 -19.58
CA ALA A 160 11.73 17.47 -20.32
C ALA A 160 10.56 17.16 -21.27
N ALA A 161 10.61 16.02 -21.97
CA ALA A 161 9.52 15.54 -22.80
C ALA A 161 8.25 15.23 -21.98
N LEU A 162 8.38 14.56 -20.82
CA LEU A 162 7.27 14.32 -19.90
C LEU A 162 6.63 15.63 -19.44
N LEU A 163 7.44 16.64 -19.11
CA LEU A 163 6.96 17.98 -18.76
C LEU A 163 6.22 18.67 -19.90
N ALA A 164 6.67 18.50 -21.14
CA ALA A 164 6.01 19.09 -22.31
C ALA A 164 4.63 18.44 -22.56
N ASP A 165 4.51 17.13 -22.34
CA ASP A 165 3.26 16.39 -22.59
C ASP A 165 2.26 16.45 -21.42
N VAL A 166 2.71 16.72 -20.19
CA VAL A 166 1.93 16.47 -18.95
C VAL A 166 0.55 17.13 -18.92
N GLN A 167 0.46 18.39 -19.39
CA GLN A 167 -0.79 19.16 -19.36
C GLN A 167 -1.83 18.52 -20.28
N GLU A 168 -1.46 18.29 -21.54
CA GLU A 168 -2.35 17.67 -22.54
C GLU A 168 -2.66 16.21 -22.15
N ALA A 169 -1.65 15.46 -21.72
CA ALA A 169 -1.81 14.07 -21.28
C ALA A 169 -2.85 13.96 -20.16
N SER A 170 -2.87 14.89 -19.21
CA SER A 170 -3.79 14.87 -18.07
C SER A 170 -5.29 14.97 -18.44
N ARG A 171 -5.61 15.40 -19.67
CA ARG A 171 -7.00 15.45 -20.17
C ARG A 171 -7.56 14.06 -20.47
N HIS A 172 -6.69 13.10 -20.79
CA HIS A 172 -7.07 11.74 -21.21
C HIS A 172 -6.52 10.65 -20.28
N LEU A 173 -5.43 10.96 -19.57
CA LEU A 173 -4.78 10.05 -18.64
C LEU A 173 -5.15 10.41 -17.21
N THR A 174 -5.77 9.45 -16.51
CA THR A 174 -6.03 9.62 -15.08
C THR A 174 -4.78 9.27 -14.27
N ARG A 175 -4.60 9.96 -13.14
CA ARG A 175 -3.53 9.68 -12.16
C ARG A 175 -2.12 9.83 -12.76
N THR A 176 -1.94 10.76 -13.71
CA THR A 176 -0.67 11.08 -14.37
C THR A 176 0.47 11.29 -13.36
N GLY A 177 0.24 12.13 -12.34
CA GLY A 177 1.25 12.43 -11.32
C GLY A 177 1.63 11.21 -10.48
N ARG A 178 0.65 10.35 -10.16
CA ARG A 178 0.89 9.12 -9.41
C ARG A 178 1.74 8.13 -10.20
N ARG A 179 1.45 7.94 -11.50
CA ARG A 179 2.22 7.06 -12.38
C ARG A 179 3.67 7.53 -12.49
N TRP A 180 3.86 8.84 -12.69
CA TRP A 180 5.19 9.42 -12.76
C TRP A 180 5.96 9.27 -11.44
N GLY A 181 5.30 9.54 -10.31
CA GLY A 181 5.89 9.37 -8.98
C GLY A 181 6.36 7.95 -8.71
N TRP A 182 5.61 6.93 -9.15
CA TRP A 182 6.03 5.54 -9.03
C TRP A 182 7.24 5.19 -9.89
N THR A 183 7.30 5.70 -11.12
CA THR A 183 8.49 5.55 -11.96
C THR A 183 9.71 6.18 -11.29
N LEU A 184 9.60 7.41 -10.78
CA LEU A 184 10.70 8.09 -10.08
C LEU A 184 11.09 7.39 -8.77
N TYR A 185 10.12 6.79 -8.06
CA TYR A 185 10.38 5.96 -6.89
C TYR A 185 11.21 4.71 -7.23
N GLY A 186 10.84 3.97 -8.28
CA GLY A 186 11.61 2.83 -8.77
C GLY A 186 13.05 3.19 -9.16
N LEU A 187 13.24 4.39 -9.72
CA LEU A 187 14.54 4.95 -10.09
C LEU A 187 15.30 5.62 -8.92
N ARG A 188 14.74 5.60 -7.70
CA ARG A 188 15.31 6.24 -6.49
C ARG A 188 15.59 7.74 -6.63
N ARG A 189 14.79 8.46 -7.42
CA ARG A 189 14.97 9.90 -7.73
C ARG A 189 14.19 10.81 -6.76
N GLU A 190 14.45 10.69 -5.46
CA GLU A 190 13.71 11.39 -4.40
C GLU A 190 13.69 12.92 -4.57
N GLN A 191 14.87 13.56 -4.57
CA GLN A 191 14.98 15.03 -4.62
C GLN A 191 14.44 15.61 -5.93
N HIS A 192 14.66 14.90 -7.05
CA HIS A 192 14.09 15.29 -8.33
C HIS A 192 12.55 15.24 -8.30
N THR A 193 11.96 14.24 -7.64
CA THR A 193 10.50 14.16 -7.46
C THR A 193 9.97 15.38 -6.71
N TYR A 194 10.70 15.87 -5.71
CA TYR A 194 10.28 17.04 -4.93
C TYR A 194 10.36 18.33 -5.75
N ALA A 195 11.46 18.52 -6.49
CA ALA A 195 11.61 19.65 -7.41
C ALA A 195 10.52 19.66 -8.49
N LEU A 196 10.21 18.48 -9.06
CA LEU A 196 9.17 18.32 -10.05
C LEU A 196 7.76 18.60 -9.47
N ALA A 197 7.46 18.07 -8.28
CA ALA A 197 6.20 18.34 -7.60
C ALA A 197 6.02 19.85 -7.33
N ALA A 198 7.07 20.53 -6.86
CA ALA A 198 7.07 21.98 -6.66
C ALA A 198 6.78 22.74 -7.96
N ARG A 199 7.45 22.38 -9.06
CA ARG A 199 7.23 22.98 -10.38
C ARG A 199 5.78 22.78 -10.85
N LEU A 200 5.26 21.56 -10.77
CA LEU A 200 3.91 21.24 -11.23
C LEU A 200 2.81 21.88 -10.37
N LEU A 201 3.02 22.03 -9.06
CA LEU A 201 2.08 22.69 -8.15
C LEU A 201 1.98 24.21 -8.38
N ALA A 202 3.09 24.84 -8.78
CA ALA A 202 3.15 26.27 -9.03
C ALA A 202 2.29 26.69 -10.23
N ASP A 203 2.26 25.89 -11.29
CA ASP A 203 1.46 26.14 -12.49
C ASP A 203 -0.01 25.67 -12.31
N PRO A 204 -1.02 26.56 -12.40
CA PRO A 204 -2.43 26.17 -12.35
C PRO A 204 -2.82 25.06 -13.33
N ALA A 205 -2.21 25.01 -14.51
CA ALA A 205 -2.55 24.03 -15.55
C ALA A 205 -2.10 22.61 -15.22
N THR A 206 -1.09 22.45 -14.34
CA THR A 206 -0.53 21.15 -13.94
C THR A 206 -0.68 20.85 -12.45
N ARG A 207 -1.33 21.73 -11.69
CA ARG A 207 -1.40 21.66 -10.22
C ARG A 207 -1.94 20.35 -9.69
N GLU A 208 -3.02 19.84 -10.28
CA GLU A 208 -3.63 18.57 -9.86
C GLU A 208 -2.68 17.38 -10.11
N VAL A 209 -1.87 17.45 -11.17
CA VAL A 209 -0.81 16.46 -11.44
C VAL A 209 0.30 16.56 -10.39
N GLY A 210 0.71 17.77 -10.01
CA GLY A 210 1.67 18.02 -8.93
C GLY A 210 1.18 17.50 -7.58
N ALA A 211 -0.11 17.63 -7.28
CA ALA A 211 -0.73 17.08 -6.08
C ALA A 211 -0.72 15.54 -6.07
N ASP A 212 -1.08 14.91 -7.19
CA ASP A 212 -1.00 13.45 -7.36
C ASP A 212 0.44 12.93 -7.21
N LEU A 213 1.42 13.64 -7.79
CA LEU A 213 2.84 13.33 -7.68
C LEU A 213 3.31 13.44 -6.22
N THR A 214 2.91 14.51 -5.53
CA THR A 214 3.19 14.73 -4.11
C THR A 214 2.63 13.60 -3.25
N ARG A 215 1.38 13.19 -3.50
CA ARG A 215 0.75 12.08 -2.79
C ARG A 215 1.52 10.77 -3.02
N ALA A 216 1.92 10.47 -4.26
CA ALA A 216 2.74 9.30 -4.55
C ALA A 216 4.12 9.36 -3.87
N ALA A 217 4.72 10.55 -3.79
CA ALA A 217 5.97 10.76 -3.08
C ALA A 217 5.82 10.50 -1.58
N CYS A 218 4.72 10.95 -0.96
CA CYS A 218 4.41 10.66 0.44
C CYS A 218 4.26 9.16 0.73
N HIS A 219 3.76 8.37 -0.24
CA HIS A 219 3.71 6.90 -0.14
C HIS A 219 5.08 6.23 -0.31
N GLY A 220 6.02 6.83 -1.04
CA GLY A 220 7.32 6.25 -1.35
C GLY A 220 8.41 6.60 -0.33
N TRP A 221 8.50 7.86 0.07
CA TRP A 221 9.62 8.39 0.85
C TRP A 221 9.14 9.00 2.16
N ARG A 222 9.87 8.74 3.25
CA ARG A 222 9.55 9.23 4.59
C ARG A 222 9.75 10.74 4.74
N ALA A 223 10.69 11.33 4.01
CA ALA A 223 10.95 12.77 4.04
C ALA A 223 9.91 13.60 3.27
N ALA A 224 9.17 12.98 2.34
CA ALA A 224 8.28 13.69 1.42
C ALA A 224 7.16 14.49 2.13
N PRO A 225 6.47 13.97 3.16
CA PRO A 225 5.45 14.72 3.87
C PRO A 225 5.98 16.04 4.47
N VAL A 226 7.14 16.01 5.12
CA VAL A 226 7.76 17.20 5.73
C VAL A 226 8.18 18.20 4.64
N ALA A 227 8.77 17.71 3.55
CA ALA A 227 9.28 18.57 2.47
C ALA A 227 8.16 19.19 1.61
N LEU A 228 7.09 18.45 1.34
CA LEU A 228 6.07 18.84 0.34
C LEU A 228 4.80 19.42 0.95
N MET A 229 4.49 19.17 2.22
CA MET A 229 3.29 19.73 2.86
C MET A 229 3.20 21.27 2.77
N PRO A 230 4.28 22.06 2.96
CA PRO A 230 4.22 23.51 2.82
C PRO A 230 3.78 23.96 1.42
N LEU A 231 4.18 23.23 0.38
CA LEU A 231 3.81 23.53 -1.00
C LEU A 231 2.31 23.23 -1.24
N LEU A 232 1.82 22.11 -0.71
CA LEU A 232 0.39 21.79 -0.77
C LEU A 232 -0.45 22.86 -0.06
N LEU A 233 -0.05 23.27 1.15
CA LEU A 233 -0.75 24.28 1.93
C LEU A 233 -0.78 25.64 1.21
N ARG A 234 0.34 26.05 0.60
CA ARG A 234 0.43 27.28 -0.21
C ARG A 234 -0.57 27.30 -1.36
N HIS A 235 -0.82 26.15 -2.00
CA HIS A 235 -1.64 26.05 -3.21
C HIS A 235 -3.06 25.52 -2.96
N ALA A 236 -3.40 25.16 -1.73
CA ALA A 236 -4.73 24.67 -1.36
C ALA A 236 -5.82 25.75 -1.42
N GLY A 237 -5.48 27.00 -1.10
CA GLY A 237 -6.48 28.04 -0.84
C GLY A 237 -7.40 27.67 0.34
N PRO A 238 -8.51 28.40 0.55
CA PRO A 238 -9.44 28.13 1.64
C PRO A 238 -10.18 26.78 1.50
N ARG A 239 -10.38 26.32 0.26
CA ARG A 239 -11.07 25.06 -0.07
C ARG A 239 -10.27 24.31 -1.13
N PRO A 240 -9.41 23.36 -0.73
CA PRO A 240 -8.58 22.63 -1.68
C PRO A 240 -9.42 21.79 -2.64
N GLY A 241 -8.97 21.71 -3.89
CA GLY A 241 -9.46 20.72 -4.85
C GLY A 241 -9.23 19.28 -4.36
N PRO A 242 -9.94 18.28 -4.93
CA PRO A 242 -9.93 16.92 -4.42
C PRO A 242 -8.54 16.26 -4.43
N ARG A 243 -7.66 16.54 -5.40
CA ARG A 243 -6.30 15.95 -5.40
C ARG A 243 -5.40 16.58 -4.36
N ILE A 244 -5.47 17.90 -4.19
CA ILE A 244 -4.73 18.60 -3.13
C ILE A 244 -5.20 18.12 -1.75
N ALA A 245 -6.50 18.03 -1.51
CA ALA A 245 -7.06 17.51 -0.27
C ALA A 245 -6.62 16.07 0.00
N ALA A 246 -6.58 15.21 -1.02
CA ALA A 246 -6.08 13.84 -0.90
C ALA A 246 -4.58 13.80 -0.59
N ALA A 247 -3.77 14.67 -1.20
CA ALA A 247 -2.33 14.76 -0.92
C ALA A 247 -2.07 15.27 0.51
N LEU A 248 -2.80 16.30 0.96
CA LEU A 248 -2.75 16.81 2.33
C LEU A 248 -3.13 15.74 3.35
N ARG A 249 -4.20 14.99 3.08
CA ARG A 249 -4.62 13.86 3.93
C ARG A 249 -3.50 12.82 4.05
N THR A 250 -2.89 12.39 2.96
CA THR A 250 -1.76 11.44 3.00
C THR A 250 -0.55 12.03 3.74
N ALA A 251 -0.21 13.29 3.49
CA ALA A 251 0.91 13.93 4.18
C ALA A 251 0.66 14.05 5.69
N SER A 252 -0.59 14.27 6.11
CA SER A 252 -0.99 14.35 7.54
C SER A 252 -0.85 13.05 8.32
N ILE A 253 -0.64 11.92 7.63
CA ILE A 253 -0.33 10.64 8.27
C ILE A 253 1.01 10.74 9.01
N SER A 254 1.97 11.48 8.44
CA SER A 254 3.30 11.64 9.03
C SER A 254 3.27 12.51 10.28
N ARG A 255 3.73 11.94 11.40
CA ARG A 255 3.81 12.68 12.67
C ARG A 255 4.79 13.84 12.54
N ALA A 256 5.96 13.60 11.95
CA ALA A 256 6.98 14.64 11.76
C ALA A 256 6.44 15.83 10.93
N ALA A 257 5.66 15.56 9.87
CA ALA A 257 5.06 16.64 9.09
C ALA A 257 4.03 17.43 9.91
N MET A 258 3.21 16.76 10.71
CA MET A 258 2.22 17.43 11.56
C MET A 258 2.85 18.18 12.73
N ASP A 259 3.96 17.71 13.28
CA ASP A 259 4.69 18.42 14.33
C ASP A 259 5.30 19.73 13.79
N VAL A 260 5.85 19.69 12.56
CA VAL A 260 6.48 20.87 11.93
C VAL A 260 5.45 21.83 11.34
N HIS A 261 4.40 21.33 10.67
CA HIS A 261 3.48 22.14 9.85
C HIS A 261 2.03 22.13 10.34
N GLY A 262 1.72 21.47 11.46
CA GLY A 262 0.35 21.26 11.93
C GLY A 262 -0.43 22.56 12.18
N GLY A 263 0.24 23.61 12.66
CA GLY A 263 -0.38 24.92 12.85
C GLY A 263 -0.86 25.55 11.53
N ALA A 264 -0.06 25.45 10.46
CA ALA A 264 -0.46 25.91 9.14
C ALA A 264 -1.51 25.00 8.50
N ALA A 265 -1.42 23.69 8.73
CA ALA A 265 -2.40 22.73 8.26
C ALA A 265 -3.80 22.95 8.86
N ALA A 266 -3.88 23.37 10.13
CA ALA A 266 -5.15 23.66 10.80
C ALA A 266 -5.94 24.84 10.18
N ALA A 267 -5.27 25.71 9.42
CA ALA A 267 -5.92 26.83 8.72
C ALA A 267 -6.54 26.43 7.36
N VAL A 268 -6.34 25.20 6.89
CA VAL A 268 -6.87 24.72 5.60
C VAL A 268 -8.01 23.74 5.85
N ALA A 269 -9.14 23.93 5.17
CA ALA A 269 -10.32 23.08 5.32
C ALA A 269 -10.15 21.72 4.61
N PHE A 270 -9.37 20.81 5.21
CA PHE A 270 -9.30 19.40 4.82
C PHE A 270 -9.48 18.50 6.05
N THR A 271 -10.00 17.29 5.83
CA THR A 271 -10.08 16.27 6.89
C THR A 271 -8.75 15.53 6.97
N PRO A 272 -8.02 15.61 8.11
CA PRO A 272 -6.82 14.81 8.32
C PRO A 272 -7.12 13.31 8.20
N TYR A 273 -6.08 12.51 7.98
CA TYR A 273 -6.25 11.07 7.99
C TYR A 273 -6.65 10.61 9.40
N GLU A 274 -7.84 10.03 9.51
CA GLU A 274 -8.28 9.39 10.74
C GLU A 274 -7.42 8.16 10.96
N ARG A 275 -6.54 8.23 11.97
CA ARG A 275 -5.79 7.06 12.40
C ARG A 275 -6.79 6.02 12.88
N GLY A 276 -6.59 4.78 12.47
CA GLY A 276 -7.37 3.67 13.00
C GLY A 276 -7.20 3.71 14.52
N ARG A 277 -8.28 4.04 15.26
CA ARG A 277 -8.21 4.06 16.72
C ARG A 277 -7.76 2.65 17.12
N PRO A 278 -6.65 2.49 17.87
CA PRO A 278 -6.27 1.18 18.36
C PRO A 278 -7.52 0.59 19.01
N ALA A 279 -7.94 -0.59 18.58
CA ALA A 279 -9.08 -1.26 19.18
C ALA A 279 -8.88 -1.19 20.68
N ALA A 280 -9.84 -0.58 21.39
CA ALA A 280 -9.72 -0.35 22.82
C ALA A 280 -9.36 -1.69 23.45
N CYS A 281 -8.11 -1.82 23.91
CA CYS A 281 -7.68 -3.06 24.50
C CYS A 281 -8.57 -3.26 25.71
N ALA A 282 -9.32 -4.37 25.75
CA ALA A 282 -10.05 -4.76 26.94
C ALA A 282 -9.09 -4.66 28.14
N PRO A 283 -9.58 -4.20 29.32
CA PRO A 283 -8.73 -4.09 30.49
C PRO A 283 -7.99 -5.41 30.71
N VAL A 284 -6.67 -5.32 30.83
CA VAL A 284 -5.83 -6.51 31.02
C VAL A 284 -6.24 -7.12 32.38
N PRO A 285 -6.66 -8.40 32.41
CA PRO A 285 -6.99 -9.05 33.66
C PRO A 285 -5.81 -8.99 34.62
N ARG A 286 -6.06 -8.66 35.89
CA ARG A 286 -5.07 -8.77 36.95
C ARG A 286 -5.11 -10.20 37.47
N TYR A 287 -3.95 -10.85 37.51
CA TYR A 287 -3.78 -12.16 38.11
C TYR A 287 -3.01 -11.98 39.42
N ASP A 288 -3.45 -12.66 40.46
CA ASP A 288 -2.60 -12.93 41.62
C ASP A 288 -1.70 -14.14 41.33
N ARG A 289 -0.81 -14.47 42.28
CA ARG A 289 0.10 -15.60 42.18
C ARG A 289 -0.64 -16.91 41.93
N ASP A 290 -1.67 -17.18 42.72
CA ASP A 290 -2.35 -18.48 42.74
C ASP A 290 -3.22 -18.68 41.50
N GLY A 291 -3.93 -17.65 41.06
CA GLY A 291 -4.68 -17.65 39.81
C GLY A 291 -3.77 -17.81 38.59
N ALA A 292 -2.62 -17.13 38.56
CA ALA A 292 -1.63 -17.31 37.50
C ALA A 292 -1.06 -18.74 37.47
N ALA A 293 -0.73 -19.30 38.64
CA ALA A 293 -0.20 -20.65 38.76
C ALA A 293 -1.23 -21.71 38.33
N ALA A 294 -2.47 -21.60 38.80
CA ALA A 294 -3.56 -22.50 38.43
C ALA A 294 -3.84 -22.47 36.92
N LEU A 295 -3.86 -21.27 36.31
CA LEU A 295 -4.04 -21.12 34.87
C LEU A 295 -2.92 -21.83 34.10
N LEU A 296 -1.66 -21.67 34.48
CA LEU A 296 -0.53 -22.33 33.82
C LEU A 296 -0.51 -23.84 34.03
N ALA A 297 -0.93 -24.33 35.20
CA ALA A 297 -1.05 -25.76 35.47
C ALA A 297 -2.05 -26.46 34.53
N ALA A 298 -3.12 -25.76 34.18
CA ALA A 298 -4.13 -26.21 33.21
C ALA A 298 -3.65 -26.13 31.73
N LYS A 299 -2.50 -25.53 31.45
CA LYS A 299 -1.93 -25.44 30.11
C LYS A 299 -0.82 -26.49 29.89
N PRO A 300 -0.64 -26.97 28.63
CA PRO A 300 0.47 -27.83 28.30
C PRO A 300 1.80 -27.08 28.44
N VAL A 301 2.91 -27.83 28.58
CA VAL A 301 4.25 -27.25 28.62
C VAL A 301 4.61 -26.61 27.27
N GLY A 302 4.27 -27.27 26.16
CA GLY A 302 4.48 -26.79 24.78
C GLY A 302 3.53 -25.68 24.33
N VAL A 303 3.06 -24.84 25.24
CA VAL A 303 2.13 -23.75 24.92
C VAL A 303 2.81 -22.74 23.99
N ALA A 304 2.29 -22.61 22.77
CA ALA A 304 2.78 -21.64 21.78
C ALA A 304 2.03 -20.30 21.84
N ARG A 305 0.86 -20.28 22.51
CA ARG A 305 0.01 -19.09 22.66
C ARG A 305 -0.67 -19.12 24.02
N LEU A 306 -0.59 -18.01 24.75
CA LEU A 306 -1.31 -17.81 26.00
C LEU A 306 -1.86 -16.39 26.01
N ALA A 307 -3.18 -16.26 26.06
CA ALA A 307 -3.81 -14.95 26.27
C ALA A 307 -3.31 -14.36 27.59
N HIS A 308 -3.00 -13.06 27.59
CA HIS A 308 -2.50 -12.35 28.77
C HIS A 308 -1.21 -12.92 29.38
N ALA A 309 -0.38 -13.63 28.59
CA ALA A 309 0.90 -14.16 29.08
C ALA A 309 1.74 -13.13 29.86
N PRO A 310 1.83 -11.84 29.45
CA PRO A 310 2.57 -10.86 30.23
C PRO A 310 2.05 -10.65 31.65
N ALA A 311 0.74 -10.64 31.84
CA ALA A 311 0.13 -10.46 33.16
C ALA A 311 0.32 -11.70 34.04
N VAL A 312 0.14 -12.89 33.45
CA VAL A 312 0.31 -14.19 34.14
C VAL A 312 1.75 -14.38 34.61
N PHE A 313 2.72 -14.25 33.70
CA PHE A 313 4.13 -14.44 34.05
C PHE A 313 4.69 -13.26 34.85
N GLY A 314 4.17 -12.04 34.66
CA GLY A 314 4.49 -10.89 35.50
C GLY A 314 4.16 -11.14 36.96
N ALA A 315 2.91 -11.52 37.25
CA ALA A 315 2.45 -11.82 38.61
C ALA A 315 3.27 -12.93 39.28
N LEU A 316 3.66 -13.97 38.54
CA LEU A 316 4.51 -15.03 39.06
C LEU A 316 5.93 -14.56 39.37
N LEU A 317 6.54 -13.78 38.47
CA LEU A 317 7.89 -13.24 38.66
C LEU A 317 7.95 -12.17 39.76
N ASP A 318 6.85 -11.46 40.01
CA ASP A 318 6.70 -10.53 41.14
C ASP A 318 6.60 -11.28 42.47
N ALA A 319 5.99 -12.48 42.48
CA ALA A 319 5.82 -13.30 43.67
C ALA A 319 7.01 -14.23 44.00
N GLY A 320 7.97 -14.39 43.08
CA GLY A 320 9.18 -15.18 43.30
C GLY A 320 9.71 -15.91 42.05
N PRO A 321 10.66 -16.85 42.23
CA PRO A 321 11.20 -17.62 41.12
C PRO A 321 10.14 -18.55 40.50
N LEU A 322 10.18 -18.69 39.18
CA LEU A 322 9.32 -19.62 38.45
C LEU A 322 9.72 -21.07 38.76
N THR A 323 8.73 -21.96 38.87
CA THR A 323 9.00 -23.40 38.85
C THR A 323 9.55 -23.84 37.49
N PHE A 324 10.23 -24.99 37.44
CA PHE A 324 10.79 -25.53 36.19
C PHE A 324 9.74 -25.60 35.06
N ARG A 325 8.51 -26.06 35.37
CA ARG A 325 7.42 -26.15 34.41
C ARG A 325 7.00 -24.79 33.88
N GLN A 326 6.86 -23.79 34.75
CA GLN A 326 6.49 -22.43 34.36
C GLN A 326 7.59 -21.77 33.52
N ALA A 327 8.86 -21.99 33.88
CA ALA A 327 10.00 -21.53 33.09
C ALA A 327 10.00 -22.14 31.69
N ALA A 328 9.73 -23.45 31.56
CA ALA A 328 9.62 -24.11 30.26
C ALA A 328 8.48 -23.55 29.40
N GLN A 329 7.33 -23.22 30.01
CA GLN A 329 6.22 -22.56 29.30
C GLN A 329 6.59 -21.16 28.83
N LEU A 330 7.27 -20.36 29.67
CA LEU A 330 7.74 -19.02 29.29
C LEU A 330 8.80 -19.09 28.18
N HIS A 331 9.75 -20.01 28.27
CA HIS A 331 10.74 -20.28 27.23
C HIS A 331 10.04 -20.59 25.90
N ASN A 332 9.03 -21.44 25.91
CA ASN A 332 8.32 -21.82 24.69
C ASN A 332 7.63 -20.63 24.02
N LEU A 333 7.03 -19.73 24.81
CA LEU A 333 6.44 -18.49 24.31
C LEU A 333 7.49 -17.49 23.80
N ALA A 334 8.69 -17.46 24.40
CA ALA A 334 9.77 -16.55 24.04
C ALA A 334 10.63 -17.03 22.86
N PHE A 335 10.70 -18.33 22.57
CA PHE A 335 11.69 -18.90 21.62
C PHE A 335 11.11 -19.72 20.47
N LEU A 336 9.89 -20.30 20.57
CA LEU A 336 9.46 -21.29 19.56
C LEU A 336 8.92 -20.68 18.27
N ARG A 337 8.25 -19.53 18.33
CA ARG A 337 7.60 -18.94 17.15
C ARG A 337 7.80 -17.44 17.12
N PRO A 338 8.31 -16.89 16.00
CA PRO A 338 8.29 -15.46 15.77
C PRO A 338 6.88 -14.91 15.88
N GLY A 339 6.76 -13.72 16.46
CA GLY A 339 5.50 -13.00 16.56
C GLY A 339 5.31 -12.25 17.86
N ARG A 340 4.16 -11.59 17.97
CA ARG A 340 3.77 -10.78 19.12
C ARG A 340 4.03 -11.45 20.47
N MET A 341 3.74 -12.75 20.60
CA MET A 341 3.93 -13.47 21.85
C MET A 341 5.41 -13.59 22.26
N GLN A 342 6.31 -13.84 21.31
CA GLN A 342 7.76 -13.83 21.52
C GLN A 342 8.23 -12.46 22.01
N ALA A 343 7.80 -11.39 21.35
CA ALA A 343 8.11 -10.02 21.76
C ALA A 343 7.64 -9.71 23.18
N LEU A 344 6.41 -10.12 23.50
CA LEU A 344 5.78 -9.88 24.79
C LEU A 344 6.51 -10.61 25.92
N CYS A 345 6.97 -11.84 25.68
CA CYS A 345 7.58 -12.71 26.68
C CYS A 345 9.12 -12.58 26.78
N ALA A 346 9.81 -12.08 25.75
CA ALA A 346 11.27 -11.94 25.76
C ALA A 346 11.82 -11.14 26.97
N PRO A 347 11.26 -9.96 27.34
CA PRO A 347 11.72 -9.25 28.54
C PRO A 347 11.47 -10.01 29.85
N LEU A 348 10.39 -10.80 29.92
CA LEU A 348 10.07 -11.62 31.09
C LEU A 348 11.03 -12.80 31.23
N TRP A 349 11.41 -13.40 30.09
CA TRP A 349 12.45 -14.42 30.07
C TRP A 349 13.79 -13.84 30.52
N LEU A 350 14.15 -12.64 30.08
CA LEU A 350 15.37 -11.96 30.55
C LEU A 350 15.36 -11.73 32.06
N ARG A 351 14.22 -11.30 32.61
CA ARG A 351 14.04 -11.14 34.07
C ARG A 351 14.22 -12.46 34.82
N HIS A 352 13.76 -13.58 34.25
CA HIS A 352 13.88 -14.91 34.85
C HIS A 352 15.30 -15.50 34.74
N ALA A 353 15.86 -15.53 33.52
CA ALA A 353 17.10 -16.21 33.19
C ALA A 353 18.35 -15.34 33.40
N GLY A 354 18.17 -14.04 33.63
CA GLY A 354 19.26 -13.09 33.86
C GLY A 354 20.04 -12.69 32.59
N PRO A 355 21.11 -11.89 32.75
CA PRO A 355 21.84 -11.27 31.63
C PRO A 355 22.44 -12.25 30.61
N ALA A 356 22.73 -13.49 31.01
CA ALA A 356 23.26 -14.52 30.12
C ALA A 356 22.31 -14.87 28.97
N ALA A 357 20.99 -14.63 29.12
CA ALA A 357 20.01 -14.86 28.06
C ALA A 357 19.97 -13.75 26.99
N LEU A 358 20.56 -12.58 27.29
CA LEU A 358 20.44 -11.38 26.46
C LEU A 358 20.94 -11.58 25.01
N PRO A 359 22.14 -12.15 24.74
CA PRO A 359 22.62 -12.29 23.36
C PRO A 359 21.67 -13.10 22.48
N ARG A 360 21.11 -14.19 23.03
CA ARG A 360 20.15 -15.05 22.32
C ARG A 360 18.84 -14.32 22.05
N LEU A 361 18.34 -13.52 22.99
CA LEU A 361 17.13 -12.71 22.79
C LEU A 361 17.35 -11.64 21.72
N LEU A 362 18.47 -10.93 21.74
CA LEU A 362 18.77 -9.93 20.73
C LEU A 362 18.88 -10.55 19.34
N ALA A 363 19.56 -11.69 19.20
CA ALA A 363 19.67 -12.43 17.95
C ALA A 363 18.31 -12.87 17.37
N LEU A 364 17.28 -13.01 18.21
CA LEU A 364 15.92 -13.36 17.79
C LEU A 364 15.07 -12.14 17.46
N LEU A 365 15.27 -11.00 18.13
CA LEU A 365 14.44 -9.82 17.94
C LEU A 365 14.95 -8.93 16.81
N THR A 366 16.26 -8.74 16.67
CA THR A 366 16.80 -7.77 15.71
C THR A 366 16.53 -8.06 14.23
N PRO A 367 16.45 -9.33 13.76
CA PRO A 367 16.22 -9.59 12.33
C PRO A 367 14.82 -9.20 11.83
N HIS A 368 13.86 -8.97 12.72
CA HIS A 368 12.45 -8.77 12.37
C HIS A 368 11.94 -7.34 12.70
N LEU A 369 12.84 -6.38 12.97
CA LEU A 369 12.43 -5.03 13.36
C LEU A 369 11.77 -4.24 12.22
N ASP A 370 12.05 -4.58 10.97
CA ASP A 370 11.40 -4.00 9.79
C ASP A 370 10.18 -4.80 9.32
N GLU A 371 9.86 -5.93 9.97
CA GLU A 371 8.66 -6.69 9.66
C GLU A 371 7.44 -5.99 10.19
N TYR A 372 6.52 -5.68 9.31
CA TYR A 372 5.43 -4.79 9.66
C TYR A 372 4.38 -5.40 10.60
N GLY A 373 4.20 -6.73 10.54
CA GLY A 373 3.24 -7.44 11.41
C GLY A 373 3.68 -7.58 12.86
N ILE A 374 5.00 -7.51 13.13
CA ILE A 374 5.57 -7.89 14.43
C ILE A 374 6.70 -6.97 14.93
N GLY A 375 7.32 -6.20 14.05
CA GLY A 375 8.45 -5.32 14.32
C GLY A 375 8.13 -4.25 15.36
N GLY A 376 6.91 -3.70 15.35
CA GLY A 376 6.44 -2.78 16.39
C GLY A 376 6.44 -3.41 17.78
N ASP A 377 6.01 -4.68 17.90
CA ASP A 377 6.05 -5.41 19.17
C ASP A 377 7.49 -5.69 19.60
N TYR A 378 8.39 -5.96 18.64
CA TYR A 378 9.80 -6.27 18.91
C TYR A 378 10.57 -5.03 19.36
N LEU A 379 10.32 -3.88 18.73
CA LEU A 379 10.83 -2.59 19.17
C LEU A 379 10.34 -2.25 20.58
N ALA A 380 9.06 -2.50 20.89
CA ALA A 380 8.54 -2.35 22.24
C ALA A 380 9.18 -3.32 23.26
N ALA A 381 9.53 -4.55 22.84
CA ALA A 381 10.27 -5.51 23.65
C ALA A 381 11.69 -5.01 23.95
N LEU A 382 12.42 -4.51 22.95
CA LEU A 382 13.75 -3.90 23.11
C LEU A 382 13.68 -2.69 24.05
N GLY A 383 12.66 -1.84 23.91
CA GLY A 383 12.44 -0.71 24.82
C GLY A 383 12.22 -1.15 26.29
N ARG A 384 11.50 -2.26 26.52
CA ARG A 384 11.32 -2.85 27.86
C ARG A 384 12.58 -3.50 28.42
N ILE A 385 13.48 -4.01 27.56
CA ILE A 385 14.81 -4.46 27.98
C ILE A 385 15.68 -3.26 28.40
N GLY A 386 15.45 -2.09 27.80
CA GLY A 386 16.08 -0.83 28.20
C GLY A 386 17.57 -0.79 27.83
N PRO A 387 18.45 -0.22 28.68
CA PRO A 387 19.86 -0.03 28.35
C PRO A 387 20.64 -1.31 28.03
N SER A 388 20.20 -2.46 28.52
CA SER A 388 20.82 -3.74 28.20
C SER A 388 20.67 -4.09 26.71
N ALA A 389 19.69 -3.52 25.99
CA ALA A 389 19.50 -3.71 24.56
C ALA A 389 20.37 -2.79 23.67
N ARG A 390 21.36 -2.07 24.23
CA ARG A 390 22.32 -1.26 23.44
C ARG A 390 22.93 -1.97 22.22
N PRO A 391 23.29 -3.27 22.26
CA PRO A 391 23.80 -3.96 21.08
C PRO A 391 22.81 -4.03 19.90
N ALA A 392 21.50 -3.81 20.13
CA ALA A 392 20.48 -3.75 19.09
C ALA A 392 20.33 -2.36 18.45
N LEU A 393 20.99 -1.31 18.97
CA LEU A 393 20.85 0.06 18.45
C LEU A 393 21.12 0.17 16.95
N PRO A 394 22.16 -0.47 16.36
CA PRO A 394 22.37 -0.37 14.91
C PRO A 394 21.17 -0.85 14.09
N ALA A 395 20.47 -1.89 14.54
CA ALA A 395 19.28 -2.40 13.86
C ALA A 395 18.07 -1.46 14.05
N VAL A 396 17.92 -0.86 15.24
CA VAL A 396 16.88 0.16 15.50
C VAL A 396 17.12 1.42 14.66
N GLU A 397 18.37 1.88 14.57
CA GLU A 397 18.76 3.04 13.77
C GLU A 397 18.58 2.78 12.27
N ALA A 398 18.86 1.57 11.78
CA ALA A 398 18.54 1.20 10.41
C ALA A 398 17.02 1.34 10.09
N VAL A 399 16.14 1.02 11.04
CA VAL A 399 14.69 1.23 10.89
C VAL A 399 14.33 2.71 10.89
N ILE A 400 15.02 3.56 11.66
CA ILE A 400 14.80 5.01 11.71
C ILE A 400 15.31 5.69 10.43
N ASP A 401 16.54 5.39 10.03
CA ASP A 401 17.28 6.06 8.96
C ASP A 401 16.82 5.64 7.56
N ARG A 402 15.98 4.61 7.46
CA ARG A 402 15.40 4.18 6.20
C ARG A 402 14.64 5.33 5.54
N ARG A 403 15.08 5.69 4.33
CA ARG A 403 14.46 6.78 3.53
C ARG A 403 13.14 6.38 2.87
N THR A 404 12.98 5.10 2.55
CA THR A 404 11.84 4.58 1.79
C THR A 404 10.85 3.85 2.68
N ARG A 405 9.57 3.87 2.35
CA ARG A 405 8.56 3.11 3.10
C ARG A 405 8.59 1.62 2.74
N ILE A 406 8.19 0.77 3.68
CA ILE A 406 7.99 -0.67 3.38
C ILE A 406 6.73 -0.80 2.53
N PRO A 407 6.77 -1.45 1.36
CA PRO A 407 5.55 -1.84 0.66
C PRO A 407 4.85 -2.93 1.47
N VAL A 408 3.60 -2.69 1.88
CA VAL A 408 2.78 -3.72 2.54
C VAL A 408 1.57 -3.98 1.67
N ASN A 409 1.17 -5.25 1.54
CA ASN A 409 -0.05 -5.59 0.82
C ASN A 409 -1.26 -5.48 1.77
N ASP A 410 -1.52 -4.27 2.26
CA ASP A 410 -2.70 -3.95 3.09
C ASP A 410 -3.81 -3.35 2.21
N SER A 411 -4.99 -3.16 2.78
CA SER A 411 -6.21 -2.63 2.16
C SER A 411 -6.02 -1.35 1.35
N THR A 412 -5.18 -0.41 1.81
CA THR A 412 -4.92 0.86 1.10
C THR A 412 -3.48 1.37 1.29
N ARG A 413 -2.96 2.12 0.31
CA ARG A 413 -1.64 2.79 0.40
C ARG A 413 -1.54 3.82 1.54
N ASP A 414 -2.65 4.43 1.93
CA ASP A 414 -2.65 5.34 3.08
C ASP A 414 -2.52 4.55 4.40
N ALA A 415 -3.18 3.39 4.52
CA ALA A 415 -2.96 2.47 5.65
C ALA A 415 -1.51 1.96 5.69
N GLU A 416 -0.93 1.60 4.53
CA GLU A 416 0.49 1.25 4.42
C GLU A 416 1.41 2.33 4.99
N THR A 417 1.11 3.58 4.65
CA THR A 417 1.85 4.76 5.13
C THR A 417 1.68 4.94 6.64
N GLU A 418 0.45 4.79 7.16
CA GLU A 418 0.15 4.95 8.58
C GLU A 418 0.90 3.95 9.46
N LEU A 419 0.97 2.70 9.03
CA LEU A 419 1.67 1.66 9.76
C LEU A 419 3.20 1.80 9.66
N ASP A 420 3.76 2.26 8.53
CA ASP A 420 5.19 2.62 8.46
C ASP A 420 5.53 3.76 9.43
N GLU A 421 4.65 4.77 9.56
CA GLU A 421 4.80 5.83 10.57
C GLU A 421 4.68 5.32 12.01
N ARG A 422 3.79 4.35 12.27
CA ARG A 422 3.71 3.68 13.57
C ARG A 422 4.98 2.90 13.90
N LEU A 423 5.55 2.19 12.92
CA LEU A 423 6.80 1.46 13.09
C LEU A 423 7.97 2.42 13.36
N LEU A 424 8.05 3.54 12.62
CA LEU A 424 9.04 4.59 12.86
C LEU A 424 8.93 5.16 14.28
N ALA A 425 7.72 5.48 14.73
CA ALA A 425 7.48 5.96 16.09
C ALA A 425 7.93 4.93 17.14
N ALA A 426 7.59 3.66 16.95
CA ALA A 426 8.03 2.58 17.85
C ALA A 426 9.57 2.46 17.89
N ALA A 427 10.25 2.66 16.76
CA ALA A 427 11.71 2.62 16.70
C ALA A 427 12.35 3.80 17.43
N GLN A 428 11.80 5.00 17.27
CA GLN A 428 12.21 6.19 18.02
C GLN A 428 12.00 6.02 19.53
N ASP A 429 10.86 5.45 19.94
CA ASP A 429 10.55 5.15 21.34
C ASP A 429 11.51 4.12 21.92
N ALA A 430 11.80 3.04 21.18
CA ALA A 430 12.78 2.04 21.56
C ALA A 430 14.19 2.64 21.71
N ARG A 431 14.63 3.44 20.74
CA ARG A 431 15.92 4.15 20.81
C ARG A 431 16.02 5.03 22.06
N ARG A 432 14.97 5.80 22.36
CA ARG A 432 14.91 6.63 23.58
C ARG A 432 15.01 5.78 24.85
N ALA A 433 14.31 4.65 24.92
CA ALA A 433 14.35 3.75 26.08
C ALA A 433 15.71 3.06 26.26
N ILE A 434 16.38 2.67 25.17
CA ILE A 434 17.71 2.05 25.20
C ILE A 434 18.81 3.04 25.61
N LEU A 435 18.69 4.30 25.16
CA LEU A 435 19.64 5.36 25.50
C LEU A 435 19.34 6.03 26.85
N GLY A 436 18.12 5.90 27.36
CA GLY A 436 17.71 6.46 28.64
C GLY A 436 18.47 5.88 29.84
N PRO A 437 18.35 6.53 31.01
CA PRO A 437 18.89 5.96 32.24
C PRO A 437 18.25 4.59 32.51
N PRO A 438 18.97 3.64 33.15
CA PRO A 438 18.34 2.40 33.60
C PRO A 438 17.14 2.76 34.46
N SER A 439 15.96 2.24 34.11
CA SER A 439 14.81 2.38 34.99
C SER A 439 15.22 1.82 36.36
N PRO A 440 14.95 2.56 37.45
CA PRO A 440 15.25 2.04 38.78
C PRO A 440 14.60 0.66 38.89
N ALA A 441 15.38 -0.33 39.32
CA ALA A 441 14.85 -1.65 39.58
C ALA A 441 13.62 -1.47 40.49
N PRO A 442 12.48 -2.14 40.22
CA PRO A 442 11.35 -2.07 41.13
C PRO A 442 11.87 -2.44 42.51
N GLN A 443 11.82 -1.47 43.43
CA GLN A 443 12.22 -1.73 44.80
C GLN A 443 11.33 -2.87 45.32
N PRO A 444 11.90 -3.89 45.98
CA PRO A 444 11.07 -4.89 46.62
C PRO A 444 10.11 -4.15 47.55
N LEU A 445 8.80 -4.36 47.35
CA LEU A 445 7.80 -3.88 48.29
C LEU A 445 8.15 -4.50 49.66
N PRO A 446 8.17 -3.70 50.74
CA PRO A 446 8.54 -4.17 52.07
C PRO A 446 7.62 -5.28 52.58
#